data_AF-A0A0Q7X2A6-F1
#
_entry.id   AF-A0A0Q7X2A6-F1
#
_cell.length_a   1.000
_cell.length_b   1.000
_cell.length_c   1.000
_cell.angle_alpha   90.00
_cell.angle_beta   90.00
_cell.angle_gamma   90.00
#
_symmetry.space_group_name_H-M   'P 1'
#
loop_
_entity.id
_entity.type
_entity.pdbx_description
1 polymer ?
#
loop_
_entity_poly.entity_id
_entity_poly.type
_entity_poly.pdbx_seq_one_letter_code
_entity_poly.pdbx_strand_id
1 'polypeptide(L)'
;MWEAGFVARATLIILSIMSIGSWYIIVTKIIDQQKIFKQQKETAAKFWKASSIAAGTATLTEGSPFRFIAESGTKATAHHDGALLEQIDLSTWVTMSIQRAVDKVQSRLSDGLSFLATVGSTAPFIGLFGTVWGIYGALTNIGMTGNASIDKVAGPVGEALIMTAFGLLVAVPAVLGYNWLLRRNKTAMEDVRSFSADVHSVLISGAMSTSNAAASSKKVG
;
A
#
# COMPACT_ATOMS: atom_id res chain seq x y z
N MET A 1 13.80 -17.94 -30.51
CA MET A 1 13.11 -17.94 -29.19
C MET A 1 12.86 -19.34 -28.63
N TRP A 2 12.34 -20.31 -29.40
CA TRP A 2 12.17 -21.69 -28.89
C TRP A 2 13.46 -22.53 -28.87
N GLU A 3 14.56 -22.05 -29.44
CA GLU A 3 15.86 -22.74 -29.36
C GLU A 3 16.72 -22.34 -28.15
N ALA A 4 16.32 -21.32 -27.36
CA ALA A 4 17.12 -20.72 -26.28
C ALA A 4 17.30 -21.58 -25.01
N GLY A 5 16.95 -22.87 -25.04
CA GLY A 5 17.00 -23.75 -23.89
C GLY A 5 15.95 -23.44 -22.81
N PHE A 6 15.86 -24.33 -21.82
CA PHE A 6 14.87 -24.26 -20.75
C PHE A 6 14.99 -22.98 -19.90
N VAL A 7 16.22 -22.53 -19.63
CA VAL A 7 16.49 -21.39 -18.75
C VAL A 7 15.97 -20.08 -19.31
N ALA A 8 16.17 -19.80 -20.61
CA ALA A 8 15.67 -18.57 -21.23
C ALA A 8 14.13 -18.48 -21.15
N ARG A 9 13.44 -19.60 -21.37
CA ARG A 9 11.98 -19.68 -21.26
C ARG A 9 11.53 -19.42 -19.83
N ALA A 10 12.20 -20.03 -18.84
CA ALA A 10 11.90 -19.80 -17.44
C ALA A 10 12.10 -18.32 -17.04
N THR A 11 13.20 -17.70 -17.46
CA THR A 11 13.49 -16.27 -17.23
C THR A 11 12.37 -15.38 -17.80
N LEU A 12 11.95 -15.61 -19.04
CA LEU A 12 10.87 -14.83 -19.66
C LEU A 12 9.53 -15.01 -18.96
N ILE A 13 9.20 -16.24 -18.53
CA ILE A 13 7.96 -16.52 -17.77
C ILE A 13 7.97 -15.78 -16.43
N ILE A 14 9.07 -15.84 -15.69
CA ILE A 14 9.21 -15.15 -14.39
C ILE A 14 9.05 -13.64 -14.58
N LEU A 15 9.77 -13.05 -15.54
CA LEU A 15 9.67 -11.62 -15.84
C LEU A 15 8.26 -11.21 -16.28
N SER A 16 7.57 -12.06 -17.04
CA SER A 16 6.19 -11.81 -17.46
C SER A 16 5.22 -11.80 -16.27
N ILE A 17 5.34 -12.76 -15.34
CA ILE A 17 4.54 -12.80 -14.11
C ILE A 17 4.81 -11.55 -13.25
N MET A 18 6.07 -11.16 -13.10
CA MET A 18 6.46 -9.95 -12.36
C MET A 18 5.85 -8.68 -12.98
N SER A 19 5.84 -8.60 -14.32
CA SER A 19 5.23 -7.48 -15.06
C SER A 19 3.73 -7.40 -14.84
N ILE A 20 3.01 -8.51 -15.03
CA ILE A 20 1.55 -8.58 -14.84
C ILE A 20 1.18 -8.23 -13.40
N GLY A 21 1.88 -8.81 -12.42
CA GLY A 21 1.69 -8.50 -11.01
C GLY A 21 1.93 -7.02 -10.69
N SER A 22 2.95 -6.42 -11.29
CA SER A 22 3.25 -5.00 -11.08
C SER A 22 2.13 -4.10 -11.61
N TRP A 23 1.67 -4.33 -12.84
CA TRP A 23 0.57 -3.57 -13.42
C TRP A 23 -0.74 -3.75 -12.65
N TYR A 24 -1.05 -4.97 -12.21
CA TYR A 24 -2.22 -5.24 -11.36
C TYR A 24 -2.19 -4.41 -10.07
N ILE A 25 -1.06 -4.41 -9.35
CA ILE A 25 -0.90 -3.63 -8.12
C ILE A 25 -0.99 -2.13 -8.40
N ILE A 26 -0.35 -1.65 -9.46
CA ILE A 26 -0.40 -0.23 -9.84
C ILE A 26 -1.84 0.22 -10.07
N VAL A 27 -2.60 -0.50 -10.89
CA VAL A 27 -3.99 -0.11 -11.23
C VAL A 27 -4.90 -0.18 -10.00
N THR A 28 -4.84 -1.26 -9.24
CA THR A 28 -5.68 -1.43 -8.04
C THR A 28 -5.41 -0.35 -6.99
N LYS A 29 -4.14 -0.05 -6.70
CA LYS A 29 -3.78 1.01 -5.74
C LYS A 29 -4.15 2.41 -6.20
N ILE A 30 -4.08 2.69 -7.50
CA ILE A 30 -4.58 3.96 -8.05
C ILE A 30 -6.05 4.15 -7.73
N ILE A 31 -6.86 3.13 -7.99
CA ILE A 31 -8.31 3.17 -7.77
C ILE A 31 -8.60 3.35 -6.28
N ASP A 32 -7.92 2.62 -5.41
CA ASP A 32 -8.11 2.71 -3.96
C ASP A 32 -7.72 4.09 -3.41
N GLN A 33 -6.58 4.64 -3.84
CA GLN A 33 -6.16 5.98 -3.45
C GLN A 33 -7.15 7.04 -3.94
N GLN A 34 -7.64 6.94 -5.19
CA GLN A 34 -8.65 7.86 -5.71
C GLN A 34 -9.95 7.82 -4.90
N LYS A 35 -10.38 6.63 -4.47
CA LYS A 35 -11.54 6.48 -3.57
C LYS A 35 -11.31 7.20 -2.24
N ILE A 36 -10.14 7.06 -1.65
CA ILE A 36 -9.80 7.73 -0.37
C ILE A 36 -9.84 9.25 -0.52
N PHE A 37 -9.25 9.81 -1.57
CA PHE A 37 -9.31 11.26 -1.83
C PHE A 37 -10.74 11.76 -2.08
N LYS A 38 -11.60 10.94 -2.71
CA LYS A 38 -13.02 11.28 -2.86
C LYS A 38 -13.74 11.26 -1.51
N GLN A 39 -13.51 10.22 -0.70
CA GLN A 39 -14.12 10.07 0.62
C GLN A 39 -13.68 11.18 1.59
N GLN A 40 -12.44 11.68 1.47
CA GLN A 40 -11.94 12.83 2.23
C GLN A 40 -12.81 14.07 1.99
N LYS A 41 -13.17 14.35 0.73
CA LYS A 41 -14.06 15.47 0.40
C LYS A 41 -15.47 15.28 0.93
N GLU A 42 -15.96 14.04 0.95
CA GLU A 42 -17.27 13.71 1.54
C GLU A 42 -17.29 13.99 3.05
N THR A 43 -16.20 13.67 3.76
CA THR A 43 -16.03 14.01 5.18
C THR A 43 -16.14 15.52 5.40
N ALA A 44 -15.40 16.33 4.63
CA ALA A 44 -15.48 17.78 4.72
C ALA A 44 -16.89 18.33 4.45
N ALA A 45 -17.62 17.73 3.51
CA ALA A 45 -18.94 18.20 3.08
C ALA A 45 -20.09 17.77 3.99
N LYS A 46 -20.03 16.56 4.58
CA LYS A 46 -21.15 15.92 5.29
C LYS A 46 -20.86 15.67 6.77
N PHE A 47 -19.71 15.07 7.10
CA PHE A 47 -19.41 14.61 8.47
C PHE A 47 -19.40 15.77 9.47
N TRP A 48 -18.71 16.87 9.15
CA TRP A 48 -18.59 18.02 10.05
C TRP A 48 -19.85 18.87 10.18
N LYS A 49 -20.87 18.63 9.35
CA LYS A 49 -22.17 19.30 9.46
C LYS A 49 -23.17 18.52 10.31
N ALA A 50 -22.82 17.30 10.71
CA ALA A 50 -23.69 16.47 11.53
C ALA A 50 -23.73 16.96 12.99
N SER A 51 -24.83 16.68 13.68
CA SER A 51 -25.04 17.07 15.08
C SER A 51 -24.18 16.30 16.09
N SER A 52 -23.57 15.20 15.69
CA SER A 52 -22.68 14.37 16.52
C SER A 52 -21.73 13.55 15.67
N ILE A 53 -20.64 13.04 16.28
CA ILE A 53 -19.71 12.13 15.61
C ILE A 53 -20.41 10.85 15.15
N ALA A 54 -21.36 10.32 15.93
CA ALA A 54 -22.13 9.12 15.55
C ALA A 54 -22.99 9.39 14.30
N ALA A 55 -23.70 10.52 14.26
CA ALA A 55 -24.49 10.92 13.09
C ALA A 55 -23.59 11.19 11.87
N GLY A 56 -22.46 11.87 12.05
CA GLY A 56 -21.49 12.12 10.99
C GLY A 56 -20.92 10.82 10.43
N THR A 57 -20.57 9.87 11.29
CA THR A 57 -20.04 8.55 10.90
C THR A 57 -21.02 7.77 10.02
N ALA A 58 -22.33 7.84 10.33
CA ALA A 58 -23.37 7.19 9.54
C ALA A 58 -23.48 7.77 8.11
N THR A 59 -23.07 9.02 7.88
CA THR A 59 -23.06 9.64 6.54
C THR A 59 -21.86 9.24 5.68
N LEU A 60 -20.84 8.62 6.27
CA LEU A 60 -19.65 8.18 5.57
C LEU A 60 -19.84 6.82 4.92
N THR A 61 -19.23 6.64 3.76
CA THR A 61 -19.24 5.38 3.00
C THR A 61 -18.69 4.22 3.83
N GLU A 62 -19.37 3.07 3.80
CA GLU A 62 -18.88 1.84 4.46
C GLU A 62 -17.52 1.41 3.92
N GLY A 63 -16.64 0.93 4.82
CA GLY A 63 -15.27 0.57 4.48
C GLY A 63 -14.31 1.75 4.23
N SER A 64 -14.78 3.00 4.31
CA SER A 64 -13.93 4.19 4.26
C SER A 64 -12.95 4.23 5.45
N PRO A 65 -11.67 4.60 5.24
CA PRO A 65 -10.73 4.84 6.34
C PRO A 65 -11.25 5.85 7.36
N PHE A 66 -11.93 6.90 6.89
CA PHE A 66 -12.49 7.95 7.74
C PHE A 66 -13.61 7.41 8.63
N ARG A 67 -14.50 6.58 8.07
CA ARG A 67 -15.55 5.93 8.85
C ARG A 67 -14.96 5.00 9.90
N PHE A 68 -13.99 4.18 9.51
CA PHE A 68 -13.33 3.23 10.41
C PHE A 68 -12.67 3.92 11.63
N ILE A 69 -12.04 5.08 11.40
CA ILE A 69 -11.44 5.89 12.47
C ILE A 69 -12.50 6.48 13.40
N ALA A 70 -13.56 7.06 12.84
CA ALA A 70 -14.64 7.64 13.64
C ALA A 70 -15.39 6.58 14.47
N GLU A 71 -15.62 5.39 13.90
CA GLU A 71 -16.19 4.24 14.62
C GLU A 71 -15.24 3.75 15.72
N SER A 72 -13.94 3.72 15.46
CA SER A 72 -12.95 3.29 16.45
C SER A 72 -12.86 4.26 17.62
N GLY A 73 -12.90 5.57 17.37
CA GLY A 73 -12.96 6.59 18.41
C GLY A 73 -14.24 6.51 19.25
N THR A 74 -15.41 6.45 18.60
CA THR A 74 -16.70 6.36 19.30
C THR A 74 -16.84 5.08 20.13
N LYS A 75 -16.42 3.93 19.59
CA LYS A 75 -16.38 2.66 20.34
C LYS A 75 -15.42 2.74 21.53
N ALA A 76 -14.27 3.39 21.38
CA ALA A 76 -13.33 3.57 22.48
C ALA A 76 -13.90 4.44 23.60
N THR A 77 -14.66 5.50 23.26
CA THR A 77 -15.35 6.33 24.26
C THR A 77 -16.48 5.57 24.96
N ALA A 78 -17.21 4.72 24.23
CA ALA A 78 -18.36 3.99 24.77
C ALA A 78 -18.00 2.72 25.55
N HIS A 79 -16.77 2.22 25.46
CA HIS A 79 -16.33 0.96 26.10
C HIS A 79 -15.10 1.19 27.00
N HIS A 80 -15.05 2.32 27.68
CA HIS A 80 -14.05 2.58 28.73
C HIS A 80 -14.51 1.97 30.07
N ASP A 81 -15.04 0.75 30.02
CA ASP A 81 -15.64 0.08 31.17
C ASP A 81 -14.82 -1.18 31.49
N GLY A 82 -14.01 -1.13 32.55
CA GLY A 82 -13.23 -2.27 33.03
C GLY A 82 -12.10 -1.87 33.98
N ALA A 83 -11.86 -2.68 35.02
CA ALA A 83 -10.92 -2.37 36.11
C ALA A 83 -9.46 -2.11 35.68
N LEU A 84 -9.05 -2.63 34.52
CA LEU A 84 -7.73 -2.35 33.92
C LEU A 84 -7.72 -1.10 33.02
N LEU A 85 -8.87 -0.74 32.46
CA LEU A 85 -9.03 0.44 31.60
C LEU A 85 -9.26 1.71 32.41
N GLU A 86 -9.89 1.61 33.59
CA GLU A 86 -10.05 2.72 34.55
C GLU A 86 -8.71 3.29 35.05
N GLN A 87 -7.63 2.50 34.98
CA GLN A 87 -6.28 2.98 35.32
C GLN A 87 -5.67 3.89 34.24
N ILE A 88 -6.27 3.91 33.05
CA ILE A 88 -5.83 4.72 31.91
C ILE A 88 -6.85 5.83 31.72
N ASP A 89 -6.37 7.07 31.65
CA ASP A 89 -7.23 8.22 31.34
C ASP A 89 -7.94 8.03 29.99
N LEU A 90 -9.22 8.41 29.94
CA LEU A 90 -10.07 8.26 28.75
C LEU A 90 -9.43 8.89 27.50
N SER A 91 -8.78 10.05 27.63
CA SER A 91 -8.12 10.70 26.50
C SER A 91 -6.97 9.88 25.94
N THR A 92 -6.20 9.23 26.83
CA THR A 92 -5.11 8.34 26.44
C THR A 92 -5.65 7.09 25.76
N TRP A 93 -6.70 6.48 26.30
CA TRP A 93 -7.33 5.29 25.72
C TRP A 93 -7.91 5.54 24.32
N VAL A 94 -8.64 6.65 24.14
CA VAL A 94 -9.21 7.04 22.85
C VAL A 94 -8.10 7.37 21.85
N THR A 95 -7.06 8.10 22.27
CA THR A 95 -5.88 8.39 21.43
C THR A 95 -5.26 7.10 20.91
N MET A 96 -4.98 6.12 21.78
CA MET A 96 -4.37 4.85 21.39
C MET A 96 -5.28 4.06 20.44
N SER A 97 -6.60 4.07 20.67
CA SER A 97 -7.56 3.36 19.82
C SER A 97 -7.65 3.95 18.41
N ILE A 98 -7.67 5.28 18.32
CA ILE A 98 -7.64 6.00 17.05
C ILE A 98 -6.30 5.76 16.34
N GLN A 99 -5.17 5.83 17.05
CA GLN A 99 -3.84 5.58 16.48
C GLN A 99 -3.74 4.17 15.89
N ARG A 100 -4.22 3.14 16.60
CA ARG A 100 -4.30 1.77 16.06
C ARG A 100 -5.13 1.69 14.77
N ALA A 101 -6.22 2.46 14.69
CA ALA A 101 -7.04 2.52 13.48
C ALA A 101 -6.27 3.18 12.31
N VAL A 102 -5.57 4.29 12.57
CA VAL A 102 -4.69 4.97 11.61
C VAL A 102 -3.57 4.04 11.12
N ASP A 103 -2.91 3.31 12.01
CA ASP A 103 -1.83 2.38 11.66
C ASP A 103 -2.35 1.23 10.77
N LYS A 104 -3.56 0.75 11.04
CA LYS A 104 -4.22 -0.28 10.20
C LYS A 104 -4.54 0.25 8.81
N VAL A 105 -4.96 1.51 8.69
CA VAL A 105 -5.16 2.18 7.39
C VAL A 105 -3.83 2.33 6.66
N GLN A 106 -2.77 2.75 7.35
CA GLN A 106 -1.43 2.89 6.79
C GLN A 106 -0.88 1.55 6.25
N SER A 107 -1.06 0.46 7.00
CA SER A 107 -0.69 -0.88 6.56
C SER A 107 -1.41 -1.25 5.26
N ARG A 108 -2.73 -1.08 5.20
CA ARG A 108 -3.53 -1.39 4.00
C ARG A 108 -3.12 -0.59 2.77
N LEU A 109 -2.76 0.68 2.95
CA LEU A 109 -2.24 1.52 1.87
C LEU A 109 -0.88 1.03 1.36
N SER A 110 -0.08 0.43 2.24
CA SER A 110 1.28 -0.06 1.95
C SER A 110 1.29 -1.48 1.33
N ASP A 111 0.19 -2.22 1.41
CA ASP A 111 0.10 -3.57 0.84
C ASP A 111 0.50 -3.58 -0.65
N GLY A 112 1.27 -4.56 -1.09
CA GLY A 112 1.70 -4.69 -2.48
C GLY A 112 2.82 -3.73 -2.94
N LEU A 113 3.09 -2.63 -2.21
CA LEU A 113 4.25 -1.77 -2.53
C LEU A 113 5.57 -2.53 -2.37
N SER A 114 5.66 -3.45 -1.41
CA SER A 114 6.82 -4.33 -1.24
C SER A 114 7.09 -5.18 -2.48
N PHE A 115 6.04 -5.72 -3.12
CA PHE A 115 6.17 -6.47 -4.36
C PHE A 115 6.73 -5.59 -5.49
N LEU A 116 6.22 -4.38 -5.67
CA LEU A 116 6.75 -3.44 -6.68
C LEU A 116 8.22 -3.08 -6.42
N ALA A 117 8.58 -2.87 -5.16
CA ALA A 117 9.97 -2.61 -4.78
C ALA A 117 10.88 -3.81 -5.09
N THR A 118 10.43 -5.02 -4.77
CA THR A 118 11.17 -6.26 -5.08
C THR A 118 11.28 -6.48 -6.59
N VAL A 119 10.20 -6.31 -7.37
CA VAL A 119 10.26 -6.44 -8.83
C VAL A 119 11.21 -5.40 -9.42
N GLY A 120 11.10 -4.15 -8.99
CA GLY A 120 11.95 -3.06 -9.44
C GLY A 120 13.44 -3.30 -9.20
N SER A 121 13.81 -3.94 -8.08
CA SER A 121 15.20 -4.24 -7.76
C SER A 121 15.71 -5.55 -8.35
N THR A 122 14.86 -6.57 -8.55
CA THR A 122 15.29 -7.92 -8.94
C THR A 122 15.14 -8.23 -10.43
N ALA A 123 14.15 -7.65 -11.12
CA ALA A 123 13.90 -7.90 -12.54
C ALA A 123 15.12 -7.63 -13.47
N PRO A 124 15.93 -6.56 -13.27
CA PRO A 124 17.12 -6.35 -14.08
C PRO A 124 18.14 -7.48 -13.95
N PHE A 125 18.33 -7.99 -12.73
CA PHE A 125 19.28 -9.08 -12.46
C PHE A 125 18.78 -10.42 -13.02
N ILE A 126 17.46 -10.64 -13.02
CA ILE A 126 16.85 -11.83 -13.65
C ILE A 126 17.06 -11.79 -15.17
N GLY A 127 16.90 -10.61 -15.80
CA GLY A 127 17.20 -10.43 -17.23
C GLY A 127 18.69 -10.60 -17.57
N LEU A 128 19.57 -10.05 -16.73
CA LEU A 128 21.02 -10.24 -16.83
C LEU A 128 21.40 -11.71 -16.73
N PHE A 129 20.84 -12.44 -15.75
CA PHE A 129 21.05 -13.87 -15.59
C PHE A 129 20.67 -14.66 -16.86
N GLY A 130 19.50 -14.37 -17.45
CA GLY A 130 19.09 -15.00 -18.71
C GLY A 130 20.08 -14.73 -19.84
N THR A 131 20.63 -13.51 -19.91
CA THR A 131 21.62 -13.12 -20.91
C THR A 131 22.93 -13.87 -20.73
N VAL A 132 23.45 -13.94 -19.49
CA VAL A 132 24.67 -14.67 -19.16
C VAL A 132 24.53 -16.15 -19.51
N TRP A 133 23.40 -16.76 -19.17
CA TRP A 133 23.14 -18.17 -19.50
C TRP A 133 23.04 -18.40 -21.01
N GLY A 134 22.37 -17.51 -21.75
CA GLY A 134 22.25 -17.60 -23.19
C GLY A 134 23.61 -17.52 -23.90
N ILE A 135 24.46 -16.57 -23.50
CA ILE A 135 25.82 -16.43 -24.04
C ILE A 135 26.67 -17.65 -23.66
N TYR A 136 26.57 -18.13 -22.41
CA TYR A 136 27.27 -19.34 -21.97
C TYR A 136 26.92 -20.55 -22.84
N GLY A 137 25.62 -20.82 -23.05
CA GLY A 137 25.17 -21.93 -23.89
C GLY A 137 25.64 -21.81 -25.35
N ALA A 138 25.67 -20.59 -25.90
CA ALA A 138 26.21 -20.33 -27.23
C ALA A 138 27.70 -20.68 -27.33
N LEU A 139 28.51 -20.21 -26.37
CA LEU A 139 29.95 -20.47 -26.32
C LEU A 139 30.28 -21.95 -26.11
N THR A 140 29.52 -22.66 -25.27
CA THR A 140 29.68 -24.11 -25.08
C THR A 140 29.42 -24.87 -26.38
N ASN A 141 28.37 -24.52 -27.13
CA ASN A 141 28.05 -25.17 -28.40
C ASN A 141 29.15 -24.94 -29.46
N ILE A 142 29.71 -23.73 -29.53
CA ILE A 142 30.86 -23.43 -30.40
C ILE A 142 32.07 -24.27 -29.99
N GLY A 143 32.36 -24.39 -28.69
CA GLY A 143 33.46 -25.20 -28.18
C GLY A 143 33.31 -26.69 -28.49
N MET A 144 32.08 -27.22 -28.48
CA MET A 144 31.80 -28.62 -28.82
C MET A 144 31.84 -28.89 -30.32
N THR A 145 31.35 -27.96 -31.14
CA THR A 145 31.26 -28.12 -32.61
C THR A 145 32.53 -27.70 -33.34
N GLY A 146 33.41 -26.92 -32.70
CA GLY A 146 34.61 -26.34 -33.31
C GLY A 146 34.33 -25.28 -34.38
N ASN A 147 33.06 -24.92 -34.63
CA ASN A 147 32.66 -24.00 -35.68
C ASN A 147 32.25 -22.65 -35.11
N ALA A 148 33.18 -21.69 -35.16
CA ALA A 148 32.98 -20.32 -34.67
C ALA A 148 32.45 -19.34 -35.75
N SER A 149 31.70 -19.83 -36.74
CA SER A 149 31.09 -18.97 -37.77
C SER A 149 30.08 -17.98 -37.16
N ILE A 150 30.08 -16.74 -37.66
CA ILE A 150 29.25 -15.65 -37.10
C ILE A 150 27.76 -15.99 -37.10
N ASP A 151 27.30 -16.76 -38.09
CA ASP A 151 25.90 -17.20 -38.21
C ASP A 151 25.48 -18.10 -37.04
N LYS A 152 26.41 -18.85 -36.44
CA LYS A 152 26.17 -19.71 -35.28
C LYS A 152 26.19 -18.96 -33.95
N VAL A 153 26.77 -17.76 -33.92
CA VAL A 153 26.91 -16.95 -32.69
C VAL A 153 25.87 -15.83 -32.63
N ALA A 154 25.60 -15.18 -33.76
CA ALA A 154 24.78 -13.96 -33.81
C ALA A 154 23.34 -14.18 -33.33
N GLY A 155 22.71 -15.30 -33.69
CA GLY A 155 21.35 -15.64 -33.26
C GLY A 155 21.24 -15.80 -31.74
N PRO A 156 21.93 -16.77 -31.12
CA PRO A 156 21.87 -17.00 -29.68
C PRO A 156 22.27 -15.79 -28.83
N VAL A 157 23.29 -15.03 -29.26
CA VAL A 157 23.71 -13.81 -28.55
C VAL A 157 22.66 -12.71 -28.66
N GLY A 158 22.03 -12.54 -29.82
CA GLY A 158 20.91 -11.60 -29.99
C GLY A 158 19.73 -11.94 -29.09
N GLU A 159 19.34 -13.23 -29.02
CA GLU A 159 18.27 -13.69 -28.12
C GLU A 159 18.62 -13.45 -26.64
N ALA A 160 19.89 -13.60 -26.27
CA ALA A 160 20.36 -13.31 -24.93
C ALA A 160 20.18 -11.84 -24.56
N LEU A 161 20.56 -10.90 -25.43
CA LEU A 161 20.45 -9.46 -25.18
C LEU A 161 19.00 -9.00 -24.96
N ILE A 162 18.03 -9.64 -25.63
CA ILE A 162 16.60 -9.36 -25.44
C ILE A 162 16.18 -9.64 -23.99
N MET A 163 16.77 -10.61 -23.30
CA MET A 163 16.40 -10.94 -21.91
C MET A 163 16.76 -9.82 -20.94
N THR A 164 17.92 -9.17 -21.10
CA THR A 164 18.28 -7.99 -20.30
C THR A 164 17.34 -6.81 -20.60
N ALA A 165 17.07 -6.55 -21.89
CA ALA A 165 16.14 -5.49 -22.28
C ALA A 165 14.74 -5.71 -21.68
N PHE A 166 14.26 -6.96 -21.66
CA PHE A 166 12.99 -7.30 -21.04
C PHE A 166 13.01 -7.14 -19.51
N GLY A 167 14.10 -7.52 -18.84
CA GLY A 167 14.28 -7.28 -17.41
C GLY A 167 14.16 -5.79 -17.04
N LEU A 168 14.76 -4.91 -17.84
CA LEU A 168 14.64 -3.46 -17.68
C LEU A 168 13.22 -2.95 -17.97
N LEU A 169 12.58 -3.46 -19.03
CA LEU A 169 11.20 -3.13 -19.38
C LEU A 169 10.22 -3.45 -18.24
N VAL A 170 10.47 -4.53 -17.49
CA VAL A 170 9.66 -4.90 -16.31
C VAL A 170 10.02 -4.05 -15.09
N ALA A 171 11.31 -3.80 -14.86
CA ALA A 171 11.77 -3.08 -13.67
C ALA A 171 11.35 -1.60 -13.66
N VAL A 172 11.49 -0.89 -14.79
CA VAL A 172 11.30 0.56 -14.86
C VAL A 172 9.86 0.96 -14.46
N PRO A 173 8.79 0.38 -15.02
CA PRO A 173 7.42 0.69 -14.59
C PRO A 173 7.17 0.34 -13.12
N ALA A 174 7.74 -0.75 -12.61
CA ALA A 174 7.58 -1.16 -11.21
C ALA A 174 8.19 -0.13 -10.25
N VAL A 175 9.41 0.36 -10.52
CA VAL A 175 10.07 1.38 -9.70
C VAL A 175 9.33 2.73 -9.77
N LEU A 176 8.90 3.14 -10.97
CA LEU A 176 8.13 4.37 -11.14
C LEU A 176 6.79 4.30 -10.41
N GLY A 177 6.07 3.19 -10.58
CA GLY A 177 4.80 2.91 -9.89
C GLY A 177 4.96 2.91 -8.38
N TYR A 178 5.96 2.22 -7.83
CA TYR A 178 6.28 2.20 -6.41
C TYR A 178 6.48 3.62 -5.85
N ASN A 179 7.38 4.40 -6.46
CA ASN A 179 7.71 5.74 -5.98
C ASN A 179 6.52 6.70 -6.05
N TRP A 180 5.73 6.61 -7.10
CA TRP A 180 4.56 7.46 -7.27
C TRP A 180 3.43 7.09 -6.31
N LEU A 181 3.14 5.80 -6.14
CA LEU A 181 2.17 5.32 -5.15
C LEU A 181 2.59 5.66 -3.72
N LEU A 182 3.88 5.54 -3.39
CA LEU A 182 4.43 5.88 -2.07
C LEU A 182 4.20 7.36 -1.74
N ARG A 183 4.49 8.27 -2.67
CA ARG A 183 4.21 9.70 -2.50
C ARG A 183 2.72 9.97 -2.28
N ARG A 184 1.87 9.30 -3.05
CA ARG A 184 0.42 9.46 -2.96
C ARG A 184 -0.17 8.88 -1.68
N ASN A 185 0.41 7.79 -1.15
CA ASN A 185 0.09 7.26 0.17
C ASN A 185 0.42 8.27 1.28
N LYS A 186 1.54 8.99 1.17
CA LYS A 186 1.90 10.02 2.14
C LYS A 186 0.81 11.10 2.23
N THR A 187 0.36 11.64 1.10
CA THR A 187 -0.72 12.64 1.06
C THR A 187 -2.03 12.09 1.61
N ALA A 188 -2.43 10.88 1.22
CA ALA A 188 -3.63 10.25 1.78
C ALA A 188 -3.54 10.07 3.31
N MET A 189 -2.36 9.73 3.83
CA MET A 189 -2.14 9.58 5.27
C MET A 189 -2.13 10.92 6.02
N GLU A 190 -1.71 12.02 5.40
CA GLU A 190 -1.83 13.36 5.97
C GLU A 190 -3.30 13.72 6.21
N ASP A 191 -4.18 13.48 5.22
CA ASP A 191 -5.62 13.68 5.34
C ASP A 191 -6.24 12.81 6.45
N VAL A 192 -5.87 11.54 6.49
CA VAL A 192 -6.34 10.58 7.49
C VAL A 192 -5.92 10.99 8.90
N ARG A 193 -4.68 11.44 9.08
CA ARG A 193 -4.16 11.91 10.38
C ARG A 193 -4.79 13.21 10.82
N SER A 194 -5.02 14.16 9.90
CA SER A 194 -5.75 15.39 10.21
C SER A 194 -7.15 15.07 10.72
N PHE A 195 -7.90 14.25 9.97
CA PHE A 195 -9.24 13.84 10.38
C PHE A 195 -9.25 13.11 11.74
N SER A 196 -8.29 12.23 11.97
CA SER A 196 -8.09 11.53 13.24
C SER A 196 -7.90 12.50 14.41
N ALA A 197 -7.07 13.52 14.24
CA ALA A 197 -6.83 14.55 15.27
C ALA A 197 -8.10 15.36 15.56
N ASP A 198 -8.82 15.76 14.52
CA ASP A 198 -10.07 16.51 14.66
C ASP A 198 -11.14 15.67 15.40
N VAL A 199 -11.33 14.41 15.01
CA VAL A 199 -12.25 13.48 15.68
C VAL A 199 -11.88 13.29 17.15
N HIS A 200 -10.59 13.09 17.44
CA HIS A 200 -10.12 12.98 18.81
C HIS A 200 -10.49 14.22 19.63
N SER A 201 -10.23 15.43 19.11
CA SER A 201 -10.52 16.67 19.81
C SER A 201 -12.01 16.83 20.16
N VAL A 202 -12.91 16.47 19.22
CA VAL A 202 -14.36 16.57 19.44
C VAL A 202 -14.86 15.53 20.44
N LEU A 203 -14.34 14.29 20.37
CA LEU A 203 -14.72 13.23 21.30
C LEU A 203 -14.32 13.57 22.74
N ILE A 204 -13.10 14.09 22.95
CA ILE A 204 -12.63 14.45 24.29
C ILE A 204 -13.32 15.72 24.80
N SER A 205 -13.53 16.72 23.95
CA SER A 205 -14.30 17.92 24.33
C SER A 205 -15.74 17.57 24.73
N GLY A 206 -16.40 16.70 23.96
CA GLY A 206 -17.73 16.19 24.29
C GLY A 206 -17.76 15.43 25.61
N ALA A 207 -16.81 14.52 25.83
CA ALA A 207 -16.69 13.76 27.07
C ALA A 207 -16.44 14.65 28.31
N MET A 208 -15.59 15.68 28.19
CA MET A 208 -15.35 16.65 29.25
C MET A 208 -16.59 17.49 29.57
N SER A 209 -17.36 17.90 28.55
CA SER A 209 -18.61 18.64 28.74
C SER A 209 -19.66 17.82 29.49
N THR A 210 -19.82 16.53 29.14
CA THR A 210 -20.74 15.62 29.83
C THR A 210 -20.32 15.33 31.28
N SER A 211 -19.02 15.18 31.55
CA SER A 211 -18.49 14.96 32.90
C SER A 211 -18.76 16.16 33.82
N ASN A 212 -18.49 17.38 33.32
CA ASN A 212 -18.74 18.61 34.07
C ASN A 212 -20.24 18.85 34.35
N ALA A 213 -21.12 18.53 33.39
CA ALA A 213 -22.57 18.61 33.58
C ALA A 213 -23.05 17.66 34.69
N ALA A 214 -22.59 16.40 34.67
CA ALA A 214 -22.91 15.40 35.68
C ALA A 214 -22.40 15.80 37.08
N ALA A 215 -21.19 16.37 37.17
CA ALA A 215 -20.63 16.86 38.43
C ALA A 215 -21.40 18.07 38.99
N SER A 216 -21.93 18.96 38.14
CA SER A 216 -22.76 20.09 38.57
C SER A 216 -24.13 19.66 39.09
N SER A 217 -24.77 18.68 38.43
CA SER A 217 -26.06 18.12 38.84
C SER A 217 -25.99 17.44 40.22
N LYS A 218 -24.82 16.90 40.58
CA LYS A 218 -24.60 16.21 41.87
C LYS A 218 -24.32 17.16 43.04
N LYS A 219 -24.05 18.44 42.79
CA LYS A 219 -23.79 19.47 43.82
C LYS A 219 -25.02 20.31 44.18
N VAL A 220 -26.10 20.22 43.40
CA VAL A 220 -27.33 21.03 43.56
C VAL A 220 -28.48 20.23 44.18
N GLY A 221 -28.33 18.91 44.33
CA GLY A 221 -29.25 18.05 45.09
C GLY A 221 -28.64 17.63 46.42
#